data_AF-A0A535VRT2-F1
#
_entry.id   AF-A0A535VRT2-F1
#
_cell.length_a   1.000
_cell.length_b   1.000
_cell.length_c   1.000
_cell.angle_alpha   90.00
_cell.angle_beta   90.00
_cell.angle_gamma   90.00
#
_symmetry.space_group_name_H-M   'P 1'
#
loop_
_entity.id
_entity.type
_entity.pdbx_description
1 polymer ?
#
loop_
_entity_poly.entity_id
_entity_poly.type
_entity_poly.pdbx_seq_one_letter_code
_entity_poly.pdbx_strand_id
1 'polypeptide(L)'
;MATAGTKSAGETGDAKVAGTATTRPDAKVAGTATTRPAATASMQVPEHHDPVELLEQWHRGIKIGHVGHTRAATVFARRARAFGVGATLATAVVGTTLFSSLSTSPDPRLVTFAALASVVAVILTALQTFLNYGELVTGHRAAAGAYGDLRRRTEQLLVFGDATRLREQLAEIAKTWAKLEQDSPDLPQGLYEYAAKWVATREEHARKGPGRPSREW
;
A
#
# COMPACT_ATOMS: atom_id res chain seq x y z
N MET A 1 -53.05 38.35 7.61
CA MET A 1 -54.09 37.37 8.03
C MET A 1 -53.39 36.06 8.30
N ALA A 2 -53.52 35.56 9.53
CA ALA A 2 -52.87 34.38 10.06
C ALA A 2 -53.89 33.23 10.19
N THR A 3 -53.45 31.99 9.94
CA THR A 3 -53.92 30.73 10.53
C THR A 3 -52.85 29.66 10.24
N ALA A 4 -52.11 29.16 11.24
CA ALA A 4 -52.36 27.92 12.00
C ALA A 4 -52.39 26.67 11.07
N GLY A 5 -51.49 25.68 11.13
CA GLY A 5 -50.82 25.08 12.28
C GLY A 5 -51.71 23.99 12.88
N THR A 6 -51.47 22.70 12.59
CA THR A 6 -51.73 21.56 13.48
C THR A 6 -51.18 20.24 12.92
N LYS A 7 -50.98 19.31 13.85
CA LYS A 7 -50.09 18.16 13.93
C LYS A 7 -50.93 16.88 14.03
N SER A 8 -50.32 15.73 13.70
CA SER A 8 -50.41 14.45 14.43
C SER A 8 -51.01 13.22 13.72
N ALA A 9 -50.45 12.07 14.12
CA ALA A 9 -50.81 10.66 13.94
C ALA A 9 -50.54 10.07 12.54
N GLY A 10 -49.79 8.98 12.37
CA GLY A 10 -49.49 7.87 13.27
C GLY A 10 -50.30 6.66 12.81
N GLU A 11 -49.70 5.78 12.00
CA GLU A 11 -50.19 4.41 11.87
C GLU A 11 -49.06 3.44 11.52
N THR A 12 -48.89 2.50 12.44
CA THR A 12 -48.07 1.30 12.43
C THR A 12 -48.63 0.29 11.42
N GLY A 13 -47.80 -0.13 10.46
CA GLY A 13 -48.08 -1.26 9.57
C GLY A 13 -47.15 -2.42 9.89
N ASP A 14 -47.65 -3.40 10.64
CA ASP A 14 -47.08 -4.73 10.79
C ASP A 14 -46.97 -5.42 9.43
N ALA A 15 -45.77 -5.90 9.10
CA ALA A 15 -45.57 -6.91 8.06
C ALA A 15 -44.55 -7.95 8.54
N LYS A 16 -45.11 -8.95 9.22
CA LYS A 16 -44.52 -10.26 9.47
C LYS A 16 -44.14 -10.91 8.13
N VAL A 17 -42.85 -11.13 7.88
CA VAL A 17 -42.39 -12.05 6.82
C VAL A 17 -41.47 -13.09 7.41
N ALA A 18 -41.88 -14.33 7.18
CA ALA A 18 -41.33 -15.57 7.69
C ALA A 18 -39.89 -15.81 7.24
N GLY A 19 -39.12 -16.40 8.16
CA GLY A 19 -37.81 -16.97 7.85
C GLY A 19 -37.90 -18.03 6.76
N THR A 20 -37.01 -17.92 5.79
CA THR A 20 -36.63 -19.01 4.90
C THR A 20 -35.13 -19.15 4.96
N ALA A 21 -34.69 -20.18 5.69
CA ALA A 21 -33.35 -20.70 5.61
C ALA A 21 -33.14 -21.20 4.17
N THR A 22 -32.22 -20.58 3.44
CA THR A 22 -31.68 -21.16 2.20
C THR A 22 -30.18 -21.30 2.38
N THR A 23 -29.80 -22.56 2.43
CA THR A 23 -28.46 -23.14 2.47
C THR A 23 -27.58 -22.59 1.34
N ARG A 24 -26.42 -22.07 1.73
CA ARG A 24 -25.32 -21.68 0.85
C ARG A 24 -24.63 -22.95 0.33
N PRO A 25 -24.47 -23.16 -1.00
CA PRO A 25 -23.64 -24.23 -1.48
C PRO A 25 -22.16 -23.84 -1.34
N ASP A 26 -21.41 -24.72 -0.68
CA ASP A 26 -19.97 -24.67 -0.50
C ASP A 26 -19.23 -24.83 -1.84
N ALA A 27 -18.85 -23.71 -2.45
CA ALA A 27 -17.89 -23.70 -3.55
C ALA A 27 -16.47 -23.53 -2.98
N LYS A 28 -15.87 -24.66 -2.61
CA LYS A 28 -14.45 -24.81 -2.26
C LYS A 28 -13.59 -24.48 -3.48
N VAL A 29 -13.18 -23.23 -3.63
CA VAL A 29 -12.09 -22.86 -4.54
C VAL A 29 -10.78 -23.10 -3.79
N ALA A 30 -10.13 -24.21 -4.13
CA ALA A 30 -8.79 -24.56 -3.69
C ALA A 30 -7.78 -23.57 -4.27
N GLY A 31 -7.66 -22.40 -3.64
CA GLY A 31 -6.51 -21.52 -3.79
C GLY A 31 -5.36 -22.08 -2.96
N THR A 32 -4.26 -22.39 -3.61
CA THR A 32 -3.00 -22.82 -3.01
C THR A 32 -2.60 -21.89 -1.86
N ALA A 33 -2.86 -22.35 -0.63
CA ALA A 33 -2.24 -21.83 0.57
C ALA A 33 -0.74 -22.11 0.44
N THR A 34 -0.03 -21.19 -0.22
CA THR A 34 1.42 -21.11 -0.13
C THR A 34 1.69 -20.89 1.34
N THR A 35 2.18 -21.95 1.98
CA THR A 35 2.61 -21.97 3.35
C THR A 35 3.72 -20.93 3.46
N ARG A 36 3.35 -19.72 3.87
CA ARG A 36 4.29 -18.77 4.46
C ARG A 36 5.02 -19.56 5.54
N PRO A 37 6.35 -19.73 5.50
CA PRO A 37 7.04 -20.25 6.67
C PRO A 37 6.64 -19.31 7.79
N ALA A 38 5.96 -19.86 8.79
CA ALA A 38 5.46 -19.14 9.92
C ALA A 38 6.61 -18.29 10.46
N ALA A 39 6.54 -16.97 10.30
CA ALA A 39 7.37 -16.00 11.02
C ALA A 39 6.94 -15.93 12.50
N THR A 40 6.56 -17.08 13.03
CA THR A 40 6.35 -17.43 14.44
C THR A 40 7.39 -18.47 14.86
N ALA A 41 8.49 -18.62 14.10
CA ALA A 41 9.75 -19.01 14.71
C ALA A 41 10.06 -17.96 15.77
N SER A 42 9.57 -18.25 16.96
CA SER A 42 9.97 -17.71 18.25
C SER A 42 11.15 -16.76 18.11
N MET A 43 10.90 -15.48 18.36
CA MET A 43 11.92 -14.50 18.70
C MET A 43 12.52 -14.91 20.06
N GLN A 44 13.11 -16.11 20.12
CA GLN A 44 14.11 -16.48 21.09
C GLN A 44 15.28 -15.57 20.78
N VAL A 45 15.49 -14.60 21.67
CA VAL A 45 16.76 -13.88 21.77
C VAL A 45 17.84 -14.97 21.79
N PRO A 46 18.65 -15.13 20.72
CA PRO A 46 19.70 -16.12 20.74
C PRO A 46 20.66 -15.72 21.86
N GLU A 47 20.93 -16.62 22.80
CA GLU A 47 21.66 -16.39 24.05
C GLU A 47 23.10 -15.82 23.91
N HIS A 48 23.60 -15.56 22.70
CA HIS A 48 24.96 -15.02 22.47
C HIS A 48 25.09 -14.11 21.23
N HIS A 49 24.26 -13.07 21.08
CA HIS A 49 24.61 -11.96 20.18
C HIS A 49 25.03 -10.74 20.99
N ASP A 50 26.13 -10.09 20.57
CA ASP A 50 26.46 -8.75 21.03
C ASP A 50 25.23 -7.85 20.83
N PRO A 51 24.72 -7.17 21.87
CA PRO A 51 23.58 -6.27 21.76
C PRO A 51 23.72 -5.26 20.62
N VAL A 52 24.94 -4.85 20.29
CA VAL A 52 25.25 -3.96 19.17
C VAL A 52 25.03 -4.67 17.83
N GLU A 53 25.51 -5.90 17.67
CA GLU A 53 25.31 -6.71 16.46
C GLU A 53 23.82 -6.97 16.18
N LEU A 54 23.05 -7.24 17.24
CA LEU A 54 21.60 -7.37 17.13
C LEU A 54 20.96 -6.07 16.63
N LEU A 55 21.38 -4.93 17.19
CA LEU A 55 20.88 -3.62 16.80
C LEU A 55 21.24 -3.26 15.34
N GLU A 56 22.42 -3.65 14.87
CA GLU A 56 22.83 -3.51 13.46
C GLU A 56 21.98 -4.38 12.53
N GLN A 57 21.71 -5.62 12.91
CA GLN A 57 20.83 -6.51 12.16
C GLN A 57 19.42 -5.90 12.04
N TRP A 58 18.89 -5.37 13.14
CA TRP A 58 17.60 -4.69 13.15
C TRP A 58 17.61 -3.41 12.32
N HIS A 59 18.69 -2.61 12.40
CA HIS A 59 18.86 -1.41 11.58
C HIS A 59 18.78 -1.75 10.09
N ARG A 60 19.40 -2.85 9.66
CA ARG A 60 19.30 -3.35 8.28
C ARG A 60 17.85 -3.70 7.93
N GLY A 61 17.16 -4.47 8.77
CA GLY A 61 15.74 -4.83 8.57
C GLY A 61 14.83 -3.60 8.44
N ILE A 62 14.96 -2.64 9.36
CA ILE A 62 14.23 -1.38 9.36
C ILE A 62 14.53 -0.56 8.09
N LYS A 63 15.79 -0.53 7.64
CA LYS A 63 16.18 0.16 6.40
C LYS A 63 15.55 -0.49 5.17
N ILE A 64 15.47 -1.82 5.12
CA ILE A 64 14.77 -2.55 4.05
C ILE A 64 13.29 -2.17 4.05
N GLY A 65 12.63 -2.20 5.21
CA GLY A 65 11.24 -1.76 5.35
C GLY A 65 11.02 -0.34 4.84
N HIS A 66 11.85 0.61 5.29
CA HIS A 66 11.79 2.01 4.85
C HIS A 66 11.87 2.12 3.31
N VAL A 67 12.90 1.54 2.69
CA VAL A 67 13.10 1.59 1.23
C VAL A 67 11.95 0.91 0.49
N GLY A 68 11.49 -0.23 1.00
CA GLY A 68 10.37 -1.00 0.45
C GLY A 68 9.09 -0.17 0.40
N HIS A 69 8.68 0.40 1.53
CA HIS A 69 7.48 1.24 1.62
C HIS A 69 7.60 2.53 0.79
N THR A 70 8.77 3.19 0.78
CA THR A 70 8.99 4.35 -0.10
C THR A 70 8.79 3.96 -1.56
N ARG A 71 9.36 2.82 -1.99
CA ARG A 71 9.22 2.36 -3.37
C ARG A 71 7.79 1.96 -3.69
N ALA A 72 7.12 1.24 -2.81
CA ALA A 72 5.71 0.85 -2.97
C ALA A 72 4.81 2.06 -3.17
N ALA A 73 4.95 3.10 -2.33
CA ALA A 73 4.21 4.35 -2.49
C ALA A 73 4.41 4.97 -3.89
N THR A 74 5.64 4.97 -4.43
CA THR A 74 5.89 5.51 -5.78
C THR A 74 5.26 4.66 -6.90
N VAL A 75 5.31 3.33 -6.79
CA VAL A 75 4.77 2.41 -7.79
C VAL A 75 3.24 2.50 -7.84
N PHE A 76 2.59 2.42 -6.68
CA PHE A 76 1.13 2.54 -6.61
C PHE A 76 0.65 3.94 -7.03
N ALA A 77 1.39 5.00 -6.68
CA ALA A 77 1.05 6.36 -7.13
C ALA A 77 1.18 6.53 -8.65
N ARG A 78 2.10 5.81 -9.30
CA ARG A 78 2.21 5.81 -10.76
C ARG A 78 1.04 5.06 -11.41
N ARG A 79 0.67 3.90 -10.85
CA ARG A 79 -0.48 3.12 -11.32
C ARG A 79 -1.79 3.89 -11.17
N ALA A 80 -2.03 4.49 -10.00
CA ALA A 80 -3.20 5.34 -9.76
C ALA A 80 -3.36 6.43 -10.83
N ARG A 81 -2.29 7.16 -11.11
CA ARG A 81 -2.28 8.21 -12.13
C ARG A 81 -2.50 7.66 -13.54
N ALA A 82 -1.91 6.51 -13.88
CA ALA A 82 -2.10 5.90 -15.19
C ALA A 82 -3.57 5.53 -15.45
N PHE A 83 -4.24 4.90 -14.47
CA PHE A 83 -5.66 4.57 -14.57
C PHE A 83 -6.54 5.81 -14.63
N GLY A 84 -6.28 6.81 -13.76
CA GLY A 84 -7.04 8.06 -13.76
C GLY A 84 -6.92 8.81 -15.09
N VAL A 85 -5.69 9.00 -15.59
CA VAL A 85 -5.46 9.66 -16.89
C VAL A 85 -6.10 8.87 -18.04
N GLY A 86 -5.96 7.54 -18.04
CA GLY A 86 -6.57 6.68 -19.06
C GLY A 86 -8.10 6.78 -19.08
N ALA A 87 -8.75 6.73 -17.91
CA ALA A 87 -10.20 6.87 -17.78
C ALA A 87 -10.67 8.26 -18.22
N THR A 88 -9.96 9.33 -17.85
CA THR A 88 -10.29 10.70 -18.28
C THR A 88 -10.19 10.85 -19.80
N LEU A 89 -9.11 10.36 -20.42
CA LEU A 89 -8.94 10.42 -21.88
C LEU A 89 -10.02 9.62 -22.61
N ALA A 90 -10.32 8.40 -22.16
CA ALA A 90 -11.37 7.58 -22.76
C ALA A 90 -12.74 8.26 -22.66
N THR A 91 -13.07 8.84 -21.51
CA THR A 91 -14.33 9.58 -21.31
C THR A 91 -14.40 10.83 -22.18
N ALA A 92 -13.31 11.58 -22.31
CA ALA A 92 -13.24 12.74 -23.20
C ALA A 92 -13.48 12.35 -24.67
N VAL A 93 -12.85 11.28 -25.15
CA VAL A 93 -13.06 10.76 -26.53
C VAL A 93 -14.51 10.37 -26.75
N VAL A 94 -15.13 9.66 -25.79
CA VAL A 94 -16.54 9.26 -25.85
C VAL A 94 -17.45 10.49 -25.89
N GLY A 95 -17.22 11.46 -25.01
CA GLY A 95 -18.00 12.71 -24.95
C GLY A 95 -17.89 13.53 -26.23
N THR A 96 -16.67 13.70 -26.77
CA THR A 96 -16.43 14.41 -28.03
C THR A 96 -17.10 13.71 -29.21
N THR A 97 -17.03 12.37 -29.27
CA THR A 97 -17.64 11.62 -30.37
C THR A 97 -19.16 11.72 -30.32
N LEU A 98 -19.77 11.63 -29.13
CA LEU A 98 -21.21 11.79 -28.96
C LEU A 98 -21.67 13.19 -29.39
N PHE A 99 -20.95 14.24 -28.97
CA PHE A 99 -21.27 15.62 -29.37
C PHE A 99 -21.12 15.85 -30.88
N SER A 100 -20.05 15.30 -31.48
CA SER A 100 -19.83 15.37 -32.92
C SER A 100 -20.95 14.67 -33.71
N SER A 101 -21.41 13.50 -33.24
CA SER A 101 -22.52 12.77 -33.85
C SER A 101 -23.87 13.49 -33.78
N LEU A 102 -24.05 14.44 -32.87
CA LEU A 102 -25.25 15.29 -32.82
C LEU A 102 -25.15 16.46 -33.83
N SER A 103 -23.94 16.85 -34.19
CA SER A 103 -23.64 18.02 -35.02
C SER A 103 -23.46 17.67 -36.51
N THR A 104 -23.26 16.40 -36.83
CA THR A 104 -22.96 15.89 -38.19
C THR A 104 -23.65 14.53 -38.38
N SER A 105 -23.94 14.14 -39.62
CA SER A 105 -24.43 12.78 -39.92
C SER A 105 -23.46 11.74 -39.33
N PRO A 106 -23.93 10.77 -38.52
CA PRO A 106 -23.05 9.88 -37.78
C PRO A 106 -22.24 8.99 -38.72
N ASP A 107 -20.90 9.05 -38.65
CA ASP A 107 -20.05 8.01 -39.24
C ASP A 107 -20.16 6.75 -38.37
N PRO A 108 -20.69 5.62 -38.89
CA PRO A 108 -20.82 4.39 -38.12
C PRO A 108 -19.49 3.90 -37.52
N ARG A 109 -18.34 4.20 -38.15
CA ARG A 109 -17.01 3.81 -37.64
C ARG A 109 -16.66 4.57 -36.37
N LEU A 110 -16.92 5.88 -36.34
CA LEU A 110 -16.66 6.73 -35.17
C LEU A 110 -17.58 6.34 -34.00
N VAL A 111 -18.87 6.09 -34.28
CA VAL A 111 -19.83 5.63 -33.27
C VAL A 111 -19.38 4.28 -32.67
N THR A 112 -18.97 3.33 -33.52
CA THR A 112 -18.46 2.02 -33.06
C THR A 112 -17.22 2.17 -32.18
N PHE A 113 -16.28 3.04 -32.57
CA PHE A 113 -15.07 3.30 -31.79
C PHE A 113 -15.38 3.92 -30.42
N ALA A 114 -16.29 4.90 -30.37
CA ALA A 114 -16.72 5.50 -29.11
C ALA A 114 -17.45 4.51 -28.20
N ALA A 115 -18.25 3.60 -28.75
CA ALA A 115 -18.89 2.55 -27.97
C ALA A 115 -17.85 1.64 -27.29
N LEU A 116 -16.81 1.21 -28.02
CA LEU A 116 -15.71 0.42 -27.46
C LEU A 116 -14.90 1.22 -26.42
N ALA A 117 -14.59 2.48 -26.71
CA ALA A 117 -13.87 3.36 -25.79
C ALA A 117 -14.64 3.57 -24.48
N SER A 118 -15.98 3.63 -24.53
CA SER A 118 -16.85 3.74 -23.36
C SER A 118 -16.74 2.51 -22.45
N VAL A 119 -16.76 1.30 -23.03
CA VAL A 119 -16.58 0.06 -22.26
C VAL A 119 -15.21 0.05 -21.57
N VAL A 120 -14.15 0.44 -22.27
CA VAL A 120 -12.81 0.56 -21.70
C VAL A 120 -12.77 1.60 -20.58
N ALA A 121 -13.41 2.76 -20.75
CA ALA A 121 -13.50 3.81 -19.73
C ALA A 121 -14.19 3.31 -18.44
N VAL A 122 -15.29 2.57 -18.58
CA VAL A 122 -16.02 1.99 -17.44
C VAL A 122 -15.16 0.95 -16.73
N ILE A 123 -14.47 0.07 -17.45
CA ILE A 123 -13.56 -0.92 -16.86
C ILE A 123 -12.42 -0.23 -16.10
N LEU A 124 -11.78 0.78 -16.70
CA LEU A 124 -10.71 1.56 -16.06
C LEU A 124 -11.19 2.25 -14.78
N THR A 125 -12.40 2.83 -14.83
CA THR A 125 -13.02 3.53 -13.69
C THR A 125 -13.35 2.55 -12.57
N ALA A 126 -13.98 1.41 -12.90
CA ALA A 126 -14.27 0.37 -11.93
C ALA A 126 -12.99 -0.17 -11.28
N LEU A 127 -11.94 -0.40 -12.08
CA LEU A 127 -10.65 -0.88 -11.61
C LEU A 127 -9.95 0.15 -10.70
N GLN A 128 -10.05 1.44 -11.02
CA GLN A 128 -9.56 2.53 -10.16
C GLN A 128 -10.25 2.52 -8.80
N THR A 129 -11.57 2.32 -8.77
CA THR A 129 -12.36 2.27 -7.52
C THR A 129 -12.04 1.00 -6.72
N PHE A 130 -12.01 -0.16 -7.37
CA PHE A 130 -11.77 -1.44 -6.68
C PHE A 130 -10.35 -1.59 -6.13
N LEU A 131 -9.34 -1.07 -6.83
CA LEU A 131 -7.95 -1.22 -6.42
C LEU A 131 -7.49 -0.19 -5.38
N ASN A 132 -8.34 0.80 -5.09
CA ASN A 132 -8.13 1.89 -4.12
C ASN A 132 -6.66 2.33 -3.96
N TYR A 133 -5.98 2.61 -5.08
CA TYR A 133 -4.56 2.93 -5.05
C TYR A 133 -4.25 4.20 -4.24
N GLY A 134 -5.23 5.07 -4.03
CA GLY A 134 -5.09 6.23 -3.15
C GLY A 134 -4.77 5.81 -1.71
N GLU A 135 -5.58 4.91 -1.14
CA GLU A 135 -5.40 4.39 0.21
C GLU A 135 -4.08 3.60 0.36
N LEU A 136 -3.75 2.77 -0.63
CA LEU A 136 -2.46 2.05 -0.66
C LEU A 136 -1.27 3.02 -0.64
N VAL A 137 -1.33 4.09 -1.44
CA VAL A 137 -0.26 5.09 -1.47
C VAL A 137 -0.14 5.81 -0.12
N THR A 138 -1.24 6.21 0.48
CA THR A 138 -1.21 6.87 1.80
C THR A 138 -0.68 5.93 2.88
N GLY A 139 -1.10 4.67 2.89
CA GLY A 139 -0.61 3.64 3.82
C GLY A 139 0.89 3.42 3.69
N HIS A 140 1.40 3.21 2.47
CA HIS A 140 2.85 3.04 2.27
C HIS A 140 3.65 4.31 2.57
N ARG A 141 3.11 5.52 2.35
CA ARG A 141 3.79 6.77 2.74
C ARG A 141 3.87 6.93 4.25
N ALA A 142 2.78 6.65 4.97
CA ALA A 142 2.74 6.68 6.42
C ALA A 142 3.75 5.69 7.01
N ALA A 143 3.74 4.44 6.53
CA ALA A 143 4.71 3.42 6.91
C ALA A 143 6.15 3.87 6.61
N ALA A 144 6.43 4.39 5.39
CA ALA A 144 7.76 4.88 5.04
C ALA A 144 8.26 5.97 6.01
N GLY A 145 7.38 6.91 6.40
CA GLY A 145 7.70 7.92 7.42
C GLY A 145 8.06 7.30 8.76
N ALA A 146 7.21 6.39 9.27
CA ALA A 146 7.42 5.71 10.54
C ALA A 146 8.70 4.87 10.57
N TYR A 147 8.97 4.08 9.52
CA TYR A 147 10.22 3.34 9.37
C TYR A 147 11.42 4.29 9.27
N GLY A 148 11.27 5.43 8.60
CA GLY A 148 12.31 6.46 8.52
C GLY A 148 12.66 7.06 9.88
N ASP A 149 11.66 7.30 10.74
CA ASP A 149 11.86 7.75 12.12
C ASP A 149 12.53 6.67 12.97
N LEU A 150 12.03 5.43 12.91
CA LEU A 150 12.63 4.31 13.64
C LEU A 150 14.08 4.09 13.23
N ARG A 151 14.38 4.13 11.92
CA ARG A 151 15.74 4.03 11.38
C ARG A 151 16.66 5.08 11.99
N ARG A 152 16.25 6.35 12.03
CA ARG A 152 17.04 7.44 12.62
C ARG A 152 17.29 7.24 14.11
N ARG A 153 16.29 6.75 14.85
CA ARG A 153 16.44 6.41 16.28
C ARG A 153 17.44 5.27 16.48
N THR A 154 17.38 4.23 15.66
CA THR A 154 18.35 3.12 15.68
C THR A 154 19.76 3.60 15.34
N GLU A 155 19.92 4.50 14.35
CA GLU A 155 21.22 5.12 14.00
C GLU A 155 21.77 5.94 15.18
N GLN A 156 20.93 6.72 15.85
CA GLN A 156 21.34 7.46 17.05
C GLN A 156 21.76 6.53 18.18
N LEU A 157 21.05 5.41 18.37
CA LEU A 157 21.38 4.44 19.40
C LEU A 157 22.69 3.69 19.11
N LEU A 158 22.99 3.39 17.83
CA LEU A 158 24.26 2.79 17.42
C LEU A 158 25.47 3.70 17.67
N VAL A 159 25.30 5.02 17.56
CA VAL A 159 26.42 5.98 17.69
C VAL A 159 26.55 6.56 19.10
N PHE A 160 25.42 6.86 19.74
CA PHE A 160 25.35 7.61 21.00
C PHE A 160 24.67 6.82 22.12
N GLY A 161 24.43 5.52 21.92
CA GLY A 161 23.73 4.68 22.89
C GLY A 161 24.48 4.56 24.20
N ASP A 162 23.72 4.54 25.29
CA ASP A 162 24.25 4.28 26.62
C ASP A 162 24.27 2.76 26.84
N ALA A 163 25.47 2.19 26.91
CA ALA A 163 25.66 0.74 27.13
C ALA A 163 24.94 0.22 28.38
N THR A 164 24.75 1.06 29.41
CA THR A 164 24.07 0.67 30.65
C THR A 164 22.55 0.55 30.49
N ARG A 165 21.96 1.24 29.50
CA ARG A 165 20.52 1.24 29.20
C ARG A 165 20.16 0.52 27.91
N LEU A 166 21.15 -0.06 27.24
CA LEU A 166 21.01 -0.64 25.90
C LEU A 166 19.91 -1.71 25.84
N ARG A 167 19.74 -2.51 26.91
CA ARG A 167 18.70 -3.54 26.99
C ARG A 167 17.28 -2.95 26.98
N GLU A 168 17.03 -1.88 27.74
CA GLU A 168 15.74 -1.19 27.77
C GLU A 168 15.48 -0.48 26.44
N GLN A 169 16.51 0.16 25.87
CA GLN A 169 16.43 0.83 24.57
C GLN A 169 16.13 -0.15 23.43
N LEU A 170 16.76 -1.33 23.44
CA LEU A 170 16.47 -2.42 22.50
C LEU A 170 15.03 -2.91 22.65
N ALA A 171 14.52 -3.08 23.87
CA ALA A 171 13.13 -3.50 24.09
C ALA A 171 12.12 -2.50 23.49
N GLU A 172 12.39 -1.19 23.63
CA GLU A 172 11.54 -0.15 23.03
C GLU A 172 11.62 -0.11 21.50
N ILE A 173 12.80 -0.34 20.92
CA ILE A 173 12.95 -0.50 19.45
C ILE A 173 12.16 -1.71 18.97
N ALA A 174 12.28 -2.86 19.64
CA ALA A 174 11.57 -4.09 19.28
C ALA A 174 10.05 -3.89 19.29
N LYS A 175 9.54 -3.28 20.36
CA LYS A 175 8.12 -2.96 20.52
C LYS A 175 7.62 -2.00 19.45
N THR A 176 8.39 -0.95 19.17
CA THR A 176 8.05 0.02 18.13
C THR A 176 8.04 -0.65 16.75
N TRP A 177 9.05 -1.47 16.45
CA TRP A 177 9.15 -2.17 15.18
C TRP A 177 8.00 -3.15 14.98
N ALA A 178 7.70 -4.00 15.97
CA ALA A 178 6.58 -4.94 15.91
C ALA A 178 5.24 -4.23 15.68
N LYS A 179 5.02 -3.09 16.34
CA LYS A 179 3.84 -2.26 16.09
C LYS A 179 3.81 -1.71 14.67
N LEU A 180 4.95 -1.23 14.15
CA LEU A 180 5.06 -0.76 12.77
C LEU A 180 4.75 -1.87 11.77
N GLU A 181 5.21 -3.09 11.99
CA GLU A 181 4.90 -4.23 11.13
C GLU A 181 3.41 -4.57 11.14
N GLN A 182 2.76 -4.49 12.31
CA GLN A 182 1.33 -4.72 12.44
C GLN A 182 0.49 -3.62 11.77
N ASP A 183 0.89 -2.36 11.91
CA ASP A 183 0.12 -1.20 11.41
C ASP A 183 0.40 -0.92 9.91
N SER A 184 1.45 -1.52 9.34
CA SER A 184 1.85 -1.26 7.95
C SER A 184 1.07 -2.12 6.96
N PRO A 185 0.75 -1.59 5.76
CA PRO A 185 0.21 -2.40 4.68
C PRO A 185 1.25 -3.43 4.22
N ASP A 186 0.79 -4.60 3.80
CA ASP A 186 1.66 -5.67 3.29
C ASP A 186 2.53 -5.17 2.12
N LEU A 187 3.83 -5.48 2.20
CA LEU A 187 4.77 -5.13 1.15
C LEU A 187 4.82 -6.27 0.12
N PRO A 188 4.54 -6.00 -1.18
CA PRO A 188 4.68 -7.01 -2.22
C PRO A 188 6.11 -7.59 -2.27
N GLN A 189 6.22 -8.91 -2.38
CA GLN A 189 7.50 -9.65 -2.33
C GLN A 189 8.58 -9.06 -3.24
N GLY A 190 8.24 -8.75 -4.50
CA GLY A 190 9.21 -8.18 -5.44
C GLY A 190 9.74 -6.79 -5.02
N LEU A 191 8.96 -6.02 -4.26
CA LEU A 191 9.41 -4.73 -3.70
C LEU A 191 10.27 -4.91 -2.46
N TYR A 192 9.97 -5.91 -1.63
CA TYR A 192 10.82 -6.30 -0.52
C TYR A 192 12.19 -6.76 -1.02
N GLU A 193 12.23 -7.68 -1.99
CA GLU A 193 13.47 -8.17 -2.58
C GLU A 193 14.29 -7.07 -3.26
N TYR A 194 13.62 -6.16 -3.97
CA TYR A 194 14.25 -4.96 -4.51
C TYR A 194 14.90 -4.13 -3.40
N ALA A 195 14.18 -3.88 -2.29
CA ALA A 195 14.70 -3.10 -1.17
C ALA A 195 15.87 -3.80 -0.48
N ALA A 196 15.77 -5.12 -0.24
CA ALA A 196 16.83 -5.93 0.35
C ALA A 196 18.11 -5.90 -0.49
N LYS A 197 17.99 -6.10 -1.80
CA LYS A 197 19.11 -5.98 -2.74
C LYS A 197 19.70 -4.57 -2.73
N TRP A 198 18.86 -3.54 -2.79
CA TRP A 198 19.31 -2.15 -2.78
C TRP A 198 20.10 -1.78 -1.52
N VAL A 199 19.63 -2.23 -0.35
CA VAL A 199 20.31 -2.03 0.94
C VAL A 199 21.65 -2.79 0.97
N ALA A 200 21.67 -4.06 0.56
CA ALA A 200 22.89 -4.86 0.51
C ALA A 200 23.96 -4.22 -0.39
N THR A 201 23.58 -3.77 -1.59
CA THR A 201 24.47 -3.06 -2.52
C THR A 201 25.02 -1.77 -1.88
N ARG A 202 24.17 -0.96 -1.23
CA ARG A 202 24.61 0.28 -0.56
C ARG A 202 25.60 0.03 0.56
N GLU A 203 25.40 -1.02 1.35
CA GLU A 203 26.32 -1.41 2.42
C GLU A 203 27.64 -1.93 1.87
N GLU A 204 27.62 -2.67 0.76
CA GLU A 204 28.83 -3.09 0.06
C GLU A 204 29.63 -1.89 -0.46
N HIS A 205 28.97 -0.91 -1.09
CA HIS A 205 29.61 0.32 -1.53
C HIS A 205 30.20 1.12 -0.36
N ALA A 206 29.48 1.21 0.78
CA ALA A 206 29.98 1.88 1.97
C ALA A 206 31.24 1.19 2.52
N ARG A 207 31.27 -0.15 2.53
CA ARG A 207 32.43 -0.94 2.98
C ARG A 207 33.65 -0.79 2.10
N LYS A 208 33.45 -0.71 0.78
CA LYS A 208 34.54 -0.54 -0.22
C LYS A 208 35.08 0.89 -0.28
N GLY A 209 34.41 1.85 0.37
CA GLY A 209 34.71 3.28 0.28
C GLY A 209 34.41 3.85 -1.12
N PRO A 210 34.34 5.18 -1.29
CA PRO A 210 34.36 5.75 -2.62
C PRO A 210 35.70 5.38 -3.24
N GLY A 211 35.72 4.53 -4.27
CA GLY A 211 36.93 4.27 -5.03
C GLY A 211 37.52 5.63 -5.41
N ARG A 212 38.65 6.00 -4.80
CA ARG A 212 39.34 7.24 -5.18
C ARG A 212 39.62 7.10 -6.68
N PRO A 213 39.17 8.02 -7.54
CA PRO A 213 39.69 8.03 -8.90
C PRO A 213 41.21 8.14 -8.77
N SER A 214 41.94 7.19 -9.33
CA SER A 214 43.38 7.29 -9.49
C SER A 214 43.63 8.58 -10.27
N ARG A 215 44.01 9.63 -9.54
CA ARG A 215 44.46 10.87 -10.15
C ARG A 215 45.86 10.60 -10.66
N GLU A 216 45.94 10.01 -11.83
CA GLU A 216 47.12 10.03 -12.67
C GLU A 216 47.10 11.38 -13.39
N TRP A 217 47.89 12.32 -12.90
CA TRP A 217 48.32 13.52 -13.63
C TRP A 217 49.84 13.58 -13.54
#